data_AF-A0A497EU21-F1
#
_entry.id   AF-A0A497EU21-F1
#
_cell.length_a   1.000
_cell.length_b   1.000
_cell.length_c   1.000
_cell.angle_alpha   90.00
_cell.angle_beta   90.00
_cell.angle_gamma   90.00
#
_symmetry.space_group_name_H-M   'P 1'
#
loop_
_entity.id
_entity.type
_entity.pdbx_description
1 polymer ?
#
loop_
_entity_poly.entity_id
_entity_poly.type
_entity_poly.pdbx_seq_one_letter_code
_entity_poly.pdbx_strand_id
1 'polypeptide(L)' 'MTVKHLRDFYRKDPEGFYILLISEEELSKVCEVEGLRVEKAGPKFVVKTKSRACLDKLLRKLGKLP' A
#
# COMPACT_ATOMS: atom_id res chain seq x y z
N MET A 1 1.40 -15.17 -18.12
CA MET A 1 0.86 -13.96 -17.47
C MET A 1 0.71 -14.26 -15.99
N THR A 2 1.64 -13.80 -15.16
CA THR A 2 1.64 -14.12 -13.72
C THR A 2 0.56 -13.27 -13.05
N VAL A 3 -0.55 -13.90 -12.68
CA VAL A 3 -1.63 -13.24 -11.94
C VAL A 3 -1.09 -12.92 -10.56
N LYS A 4 -0.61 -11.69 -10.34
CA LYS A 4 -0.17 -11.24 -9.02
C LYS A 4 -1.43 -11.07 -8.17
N HIS A 5 -1.61 -11.93 -7.17
CA HIS A 5 -2.74 -11.80 -6.26
C HIS A 5 -2.56 -10.55 -5.41
N LEU A 6 -3.67 -9.88 -5.07
CA LEU A 6 -3.67 -8.70 -4.21
C LEU A 6 -2.85 -8.94 -2.92
N ARG A 7 -2.93 -10.16 -2.37
CA ARG A 7 -2.21 -10.63 -1.16
C ARG A 7 -0.68 -10.69 -1.31
N ASP A 8 -0.13 -10.72 -2.52
CA ASP A 8 1.32 -10.64 -2.72
C ASP A 8 1.86 -9.24 -2.45
N PHE A 9 1.00 -8.22 -2.55
CA PHE A 9 1.42 -6.82 -2.42
C PHE A 9 1.28 -6.28 -1.00
N TYR A 10 0.39 -6.86 -0.19
CA TYR A 10 0.14 -6.40 1.17
C TYR A 10 0.26 -7.53 2.19
N ARG A 11 0.72 -7.19 3.39
CA ARG A 11 0.68 -8.06 4.55
C ARG A 11 -0.46 -7.63 5.47
N LYS A 12 -1.15 -8.55 6.12
CA LYS A 12 -2.06 -8.20 7.21
C LYS A 12 -1.27 -8.16 8.52
N ASP A 13 -1.38 -7.04 9.22
CA ASP A 13 -0.92 -6.90 10.58
C ASP A 13 -1.86 -7.67 11.53
N PRO A 14 -1.36 -8.24 12.65
CA PRO A 14 -2.21 -8.79 13.72
C PRO A 14 -3.30 -7.83 14.21
N GLU A 15 -3.08 -6.51 14.13
CA GLU A 15 -4.10 -5.50 14.45
C GLU A 15 -5.18 -5.31 13.35
N GLY A 16 -5.13 -6.10 12.27
CA GLY A 16 -6.09 -6.06 11.16
C GLY A 16 -5.81 -4.99 10.10
N PHE A 17 -4.66 -4.31 10.17
CA PHE A 17 -4.24 -3.36 9.13
C PHE A 17 -3.68 -4.07 7.91
N TYR A 18 -3.93 -3.52 6.73
CA TYR A 18 -3.24 -3.84 5.49
C TYR A 18 -1.96 -3.01 5.42
N ILE A 19 -0.82 -3.69 5.36
CA ILE A 19 0.52 -3.12 5.28
C ILE A 19 1.02 -3.26 3.85
N LEU A 20 1.39 -2.13 3.24
CA LEU A 20 1.99 -2.05 1.92
C LEU A 20 3.39 -1.44 2.03
N LEU A 21 4.38 -2.04 1.39
CA LEU A 21 5.72 -1.46 1.27
C LEU A 21 5.85 -0.73 -0.07
N ILE A 22 6.27 0.52 -0.01
CA ILE A 22 6.48 1.38 -1.17
C ILE A 22 7.85 2.06 -1.11
N SER A 23 8.37 2.44 -2.27
CA SER A 23 9.58 3.25 -2.39
C SER A 23 9.25 4.74 -2.22
N GLU A 24 10.28 5.58 -2.09
CA GLU A 24 10.11 7.04 -2.01
C GLU A 24 9.43 7.63 -3.25
N GLU A 25 9.74 7.12 -4.45
CA GLU A 25 9.11 7.55 -5.70
C GLU A 25 7.60 7.27 -5.72
N GLU A 26 7.21 6.14 -5.14
CA GLU A 26 5.82 5.72 -5.03
C GLU A 26 5.09 6.53 -3.96
N LEU A 27 5.78 6.97 -2.90
CA LEU A 27 5.22 7.78 -1.81
C LEU A 27 4.57 9.06 -2.33
N SER A 28 5.16 9.69 -3.34
CA SER A 28 4.60 10.89 -3.98
C SER A 28 3.17 10.66 -4.50
N LYS A 29 2.88 9.45 -5.00
CA LYS A 29 1.54 9.04 -5.48
C LYS A 29 0.57 8.67 -4.35
N VAL A 30 1.10 8.33 -3.17
CA VAL A 30 0.33 7.85 -2.01
C VAL A 30 -0.10 8.99 -1.08
N CYS A 31 0.69 10.07 -0.99
CA CYS A 31 0.43 11.20 -0.10
C CYS A 31 -0.97 11.82 -0.30
N GLU A 32 -1.53 11.71 -1.50
CA GLU A 32 -2.86 12.23 -1.84
C GLU A 32 -4.05 11.41 -1.31
N VAL A 33 -3.83 10.24 -0.70
CA VAL A 33 -4.92 9.38 -0.24
C VAL A 33 -5.16 9.58 1.26
N GLU A 34 -6.28 10.21 1.60
CA GLU A 34 -6.72 10.40 2.99
C GLU A 34 -6.95 9.06 3.72
N GLY A 35 -6.64 9.03 5.01
CA GLY A 35 -6.85 7.87 5.89
C GLY A 35 -5.76 6.79 5.82
N LEU A 36 -4.60 7.11 5.24
CA LEU A 36 -3.42 6.26 5.26
C LEU A 36 -2.45 6.69 6.37
N ARG A 37 -1.90 5.71 7.08
CA ARG A 37 -0.72 5.94 7.93
C ARG A 37 0.51 5.55 7.15
N VAL A 38 1.42 6.49 6.95
CA VAL A 38 2.70 6.23 6.30
C VAL A 38 3.82 6.37 7.32
N GLU A 39 4.60 5.31 7.50
CA GLU A 39 5.75 5.28 8.40
C GLU A 39 7.02 5.06 7.58
N LYS A 40 8.08 5.83 7.85
CA LYS A 40 9.37 5.66 7.19
C LYS A 40 10.13 4.51 7.85
N ALA A 41 10.49 3.50 7.07
CA ALA A 41 11.28 2.35 7.50
C ALA A 41 12.56 2.26 6.65
N GLY A 42 13.54 3.09 7.00
CA GLY A 42 14.81 3.19 6.27
C GLY A 42 14.63 3.76 4.86
N PRO A 43 15.08 3.07 3.78
CA PRO A 43 14.94 3.53 2.40
C PRO A 43 13.54 3.29 1.80
N LYS A 44 12.62 2.68 2.58
CA LYS A 44 11.25 2.37 2.15
C LYS A 44 10.24 3.01 3.09
N PHE A 45 9.01 3.09 2.61
CA PHE A 45 7.87 3.56 3.40
C PHE A 45 6.86 2.44 3.58
N VAL A 46 6.34 2.34 4.80
CA VAL A 46 5.33 1.39 5.22
C VAL A 46 4.00 2.13 5.26
N VAL A 47 3.08 1.73 4.40
CA VAL A 47 1.73 2.30 4.36
C VAL A 47 0.78 1.33 5.04
N LYS A 48 0.13 1.78 6.10
CA LYS A 48 -0.85 1.02 6.87
C LYS A 48 -2.24 1.61 6.62
N THR A 49 -3.20 0.75 6.29
CA THR A 49 -4.62 1.13 6.17
C THR A 49 -5.54 0.06 6.74
N LYS A 50 -6.62 0.45 7.41
CA LYS A 50 -7.70 -0.49 7.81
C LYS A 50 -8.70 -0.73 6.68
N SER A 51 -8.78 0.21 5.72
CA SER A 51 -9.77 0.15 4.67
C SER A 51 -9.22 -0.56 3.44
N ARG A 52 -9.83 -1.70 3.09
CA ARG A 52 -9.51 -2.42 1.86
C ARG A 52 -9.77 -1.56 0.62
N ALA A 53 -10.78 -0.69 0.65
CA ALA A 53 -11.06 0.22 -0.45
C ALA A 53 -9.94 1.26 -0.65
N CYS A 54 -9.36 1.78 0.44
CA CYS A 54 -8.20 2.66 0.35
C CYS A 54 -7.00 1.92 -0.25
N LEU A 55 -6.75 0.68 0.19
CA LEU A 55 -5.69 -0.16 -0.37
C LEU A 55 -5.88 -0.42 -1.88
N ASP A 56 -7.11 -0.71 -2.31
CA ASP A 56 -7.43 -0.95 -3.72
C ASP A 56 -7.15 0.30 -4.58
N LYS A 57 -7.62 1.47 -4.13
CA LYS A 57 -7.31 2.76 -4.79
C LYS A 57 -5.81 3.01 -4.88
N LEU A 58 -5.07 2.68 -3.82
CA LEU A 58 -3.62 2.77 -3.74
C LEU A 58 -2.95 1.88 -4.78
N LEU A 59 -3.31 0.60 -4.83
CA LEU A 59 -2.72 -0.36 -5.75
C LEU A 59 -2.98 0.02 -7.21
N ARG A 60 -4.15 0.57 -7.52
CA ARG A 60 -4.45 1.13 -8.84
C ARG A 60 -3.63 2.38 -9.16
N LYS A 61 -3.49 3.32 -8.22
CA LYS A 61 -2.62 4.51 -8.38
C LYS A 61 -1.16 4.12 -8.61
N LEU A 62 -0.70 3.06 -7.96
CA LEU A 62 0.65 2.51 -8.12
C LEU A 62 0.80 1.65 -9.38
N GLY A 63 -0.26 1.43 -10.16
CA GLY A 63 -0.25 0.55 -11.35
C GLY A 63 0.03 -0.92 -11.03
N LYS A 64 -0.14 -1.33 -9.77
CA LYS A 64 0.09 -2.71 -9.30
C LYS A 64 -1.14 -3.60 -9.47
N LEU A 65 -2.32 -2.98 -9.54
CA LEU A 65 -3.55 -3.64 -9.97
C LEU A 65 -4.01 -3.05 -11.32
N PRO A 66 -4.49 -3.90 -12.25
CA PRO A 66 -5.15 -3.44 -13.47
C PRO A 66 -6.50 -2.75 -13.20
#